data_AF-A0A7C5H375-F1
#
_entry.id   AF-A0A7C5H375-F1
#
_cell.length_a   1.000
_cell.length_b   1.000
_cell.length_c   1.000
_cell.angle_alpha   90.00
_cell.angle_beta   90.00
_cell.angle_gamma   90.00
#
_symmetry.space_group_name_H-M   'P 1'
#
loop_
_entity.id
_entity.type
_entity.pdbx_description
1 polymer ?
#
loop_
_entity_poly.entity_id
_entity_poly.type
_entity_poly.pdbx_seq_one_letter_code
_entity_poly.pdbx_strand_id
1 'polypeptide(L)'
;MRFGIQVRKSKTVSQRSRELTALIVIALCLICCVGSLSHARERICVNEGWRFTRDDPTNLSVRLCYDEWNFQEVKRFDAEADGNLLINAMGKAGVTNLPLFALKPWVLPTGNAFLKDPARRVNRPQQEPTLTIPYVLPEFDDTHWQLVDLPHDWAIEGPFIKSGNAAMGRLPTAGVGWYRKKLFLPSVDAAKKIYLEFEGVMSYAAVWVNGHIVGGWPYGYATWRLDITPFVKIGSDNIVAVRVDNPPDSSRWYPG
;
A
#
# COMPACT_ATOMS: atom_id res chain seq x y z
N MET A 1 -9.71 -0.47 -7.33
CA MET A 1 -9.00 -0.23 -6.04
C MET A 1 -9.71 0.85 -5.22
N ARG A 2 -10.22 0.60 -4.01
CA ARG A 2 -10.93 1.61 -3.20
C ARG A 2 -10.12 1.95 -1.94
N PHE A 3 -9.92 3.25 -1.69
CA PHE A 3 -9.09 3.73 -0.59
C PHE A 3 -9.95 4.40 0.49
N GLY A 4 -9.42 4.48 1.71
CA GLY A 4 -9.97 5.35 2.74
C GLY A 4 -8.92 5.62 3.81
N ILE A 5 -8.47 6.85 4.01
CA ILE A 5 -7.54 7.14 5.09
C ILE A 5 -8.29 7.13 6.43
N GLN A 6 -7.80 6.36 7.40
CA GLN A 6 -8.25 6.45 8.79
C GLN A 6 -7.20 7.19 9.61
N VAL A 7 -7.46 8.43 10.02
CA VAL A 7 -6.62 9.08 11.02
C VAL A 7 -7.11 8.64 12.42
N ARG A 8 -6.35 7.77 13.09
CA ARG A 8 -6.73 7.26 14.41
C ARG A 8 -6.12 8.10 15.53
N LYS A 9 -6.96 8.84 16.26
CA LYS A 9 -6.53 9.59 17.45
C LYS A 9 -6.19 8.61 18.59
N SER A 10 -4.96 8.67 19.12
CA SER A 10 -4.56 7.95 20.33
C SER A 10 -3.26 8.56 20.87
N LYS A 11 -3.30 9.29 22.00
CA LYS A 11 -2.09 9.71 22.71
C LYS A 11 -1.46 8.52 23.43
N THR A 12 -0.14 8.40 23.38
CA THR A 12 0.63 7.46 24.21
C THR A 12 0.75 8.05 25.62
N VAL A 13 0.12 7.44 26.62
CA VAL A 13 0.31 7.86 28.02
C VAL A 13 1.59 7.20 28.54
N SER A 14 2.64 8.00 28.76
CA SER A 14 3.85 7.59 29.47
C SER A 14 3.58 7.65 30.98
N GLN A 15 3.64 6.49 31.64
CA GLN A 15 3.41 6.39 33.08
C GLN A 15 4.75 6.60 33.81
N ARG A 16 4.95 7.80 34.37
CA ARG A 16 5.98 8.07 35.39
C ARG A 16 5.34 8.46 36.71
N SER A 17 5.95 7.92 37.76
CA SER A 17 5.56 7.90 39.17
C SER A 17 5.44 9.28 39.83
N ARG A 18 4.56 9.40 40.84
CA ARG A 18 4.91 9.55 42.27
C ARG A 18 3.68 9.87 43.13
N GLU A 19 3.78 9.40 44.37
CA GLU A 19 2.90 9.64 45.50
C GLU A 19 2.91 11.10 46.00
N LEU A 20 1.92 11.38 46.85
CA LEU A 20 1.82 12.33 47.96
C LEU A 20 0.84 13.52 47.81
N THR A 21 0.00 13.58 48.85
CA THR A 21 -0.67 14.73 49.50
C THR A 21 -2.00 15.22 48.92
N ALA A 22 -3.07 14.69 49.52
CA ALA A 22 -4.44 15.19 49.48
C ALA A 22 -4.59 16.41 50.41
N LEU A 23 -4.79 17.63 49.86
CA LEU A 23 -5.52 18.73 50.54
C LEU A 23 -5.82 19.95 49.64
N ILE A 24 -5.71 19.83 48.30
CA ILE A 24 -6.18 20.83 47.32
C ILE A 24 -7.24 20.18 46.40
N VAL A 25 -8.23 19.51 46.99
CA VAL A 25 -9.19 18.68 46.23
C VAL A 25 -10.52 19.38 45.95
N ILE A 26 -10.90 20.41 46.71
CA ILE A 26 -12.26 20.96 46.62
C ILE A 26 -12.37 22.20 45.71
N ALA A 27 -11.30 23.00 45.57
CA ALA A 27 -11.31 24.18 44.67
C ALA A 27 -10.93 23.89 43.21
N LEU A 28 -10.26 22.76 42.91
CA LEU A 28 -9.98 22.34 41.53
C LEU A 28 -11.15 21.59 40.86
N CYS A 29 -12.12 21.09 41.63
CA CYS A 29 -13.25 20.33 41.07
C CYS A 29 -14.20 21.17 40.20
N LEU A 30 -14.20 22.51 40.33
CA LEU A 30 -15.04 23.40 39.51
C LEU A 30 -14.34 23.89 38.23
N ILE A 31 -13.03 23.68 38.08
CA ILE A 31 -12.29 23.96 36.83
C ILE A 31 -12.14 22.68 35.97
N CYS A 32 -12.34 21.49 36.55
CA CYS A 32 -12.25 20.21 35.85
C CYS A 32 -13.45 19.88 34.93
N CYS A 33 -14.47 20.74 34.84
CA CYS A 33 -15.60 20.56 33.92
C CYS A 33 -15.40 21.18 32.53
N VAL A 34 -14.18 21.59 32.17
CA VAL A 34 -13.85 21.92 30.78
C VAL A 34 -13.70 20.63 29.98
N GLY A 35 -14.84 20.13 29.48
CA GLY A 35 -14.99 19.24 28.35
C GLY A 35 -13.99 18.08 28.25
N SER A 36 -14.42 16.89 28.70
CA SER A 36 -13.89 15.66 28.09
C SER A 36 -14.28 15.67 26.61
N LEU A 37 -13.40 16.22 25.76
CA LEU A 37 -13.48 16.05 24.32
C LEU A 37 -13.37 14.55 24.06
N SER A 38 -14.52 13.93 23.79
CA SER A 38 -14.61 12.64 23.13
C SER A 38 -13.61 12.63 21.97
N HIS A 39 -12.55 11.82 22.08
CA HIS A 39 -11.55 11.69 21.04
C HIS A 39 -12.12 10.79 19.93
N ALA A 40 -13.11 11.30 19.21
CA ALA A 40 -13.76 10.58 18.12
C ALA A 40 -12.72 10.26 17.03
N ARG A 41 -12.62 8.98 16.66
CA ARG A 41 -11.87 8.53 15.48
C ARG A 41 -12.35 9.31 14.27
N GLU A 42 -11.42 9.68 13.40
CA GLU A 42 -11.68 10.44 12.20
C GLU A 42 -11.34 9.61 10.96
N ARG A 43 -12.25 9.59 9.99
CA ARG A 43 -12.11 8.91 8.70
C ARG A 43 -12.16 9.98 7.63
N ILE A 44 -11.09 10.09 6.84
CA ILE A 44 -10.99 11.05 5.74
C ILE A 44 -10.91 10.25 4.45
N CYS A 45 -11.88 10.47 3.56
CA CYS A 45 -11.79 9.93 2.21
C CYS A 45 -10.73 10.73 1.44
N VAL A 46 -9.84 10.03 0.75
CA VAL A 46 -8.81 10.65 -0.09
C VAL A 46 -8.84 10.09 -1.49
N ASN A 47 -10.01 9.67 -1.96
CA ASN A 47 -10.15 8.97 -3.24
C ASN A 47 -9.87 9.85 -4.45
N GLU A 48 -10.01 11.16 -4.31
CA GLU A 48 -9.91 12.09 -5.42
C GLU A 48 -8.45 12.45 -5.73
N GLY A 49 -8.15 12.73 -7.00
CA GLY A 49 -6.93 13.37 -7.45
C GLY A 49 -5.65 12.58 -7.18
N TRP A 50 -5.64 11.30 -7.54
CA TRP A 50 -4.45 10.46 -7.58
C TRP A 50 -3.78 10.55 -8.95
N ARG A 51 -2.46 10.32 -8.98
CA ARG A 51 -1.70 10.13 -10.21
C ARG A 51 -1.52 8.65 -10.45
N PHE A 52 -1.76 8.19 -11.67
CA PHE A 52 -1.62 6.79 -12.06
C PHE A 52 -0.70 6.63 -13.28
N THR A 53 0.16 5.61 -13.24
CA THR A 53 0.90 5.12 -14.41
C THR A 53 0.99 3.60 -14.39
N ARG A 54 1.17 3.02 -15.58
CA ARG A 54 1.58 1.63 -15.75
C ARG A 54 3.11 1.52 -15.64
N ASP A 55 3.54 0.32 -15.26
CA ASP A 55 4.92 -0.15 -15.23
C ASP A 55 5.84 0.51 -14.19
N ASP A 56 6.92 -0.19 -13.84
CA ASP A 56 7.97 0.33 -12.98
C ASP A 56 8.80 1.41 -13.70
N PRO A 57 9.51 2.30 -12.97
CA PRO A 57 10.46 3.22 -13.58
C PRO A 57 11.48 2.49 -14.45
N THR A 58 11.71 2.99 -15.67
CA THR A 58 12.60 2.35 -16.65
C THR A 58 14.08 2.35 -16.24
N ASN A 59 14.45 3.21 -15.28
CA ASN A 59 15.81 3.37 -14.78
C ASN A 59 16.09 2.61 -13.47
N LEU A 60 15.23 1.66 -13.08
CA LEU A 60 15.52 0.82 -11.92
C LEU A 60 16.68 -0.15 -12.19
N SER A 61 17.59 -0.26 -11.22
CA SER A 61 18.69 -1.24 -11.23
C SER A 61 18.29 -2.62 -10.71
N VAL A 62 17.04 -2.78 -10.28
CA VAL A 62 16.49 -4.01 -9.70
C VAL A 62 15.08 -4.26 -10.25
N ARG A 63 14.64 -5.50 -10.18
CA ARG A 63 13.21 -5.82 -10.27
C ARG A 63 12.57 -5.71 -8.91
N LEU A 64 11.47 -4.99 -8.81
CA LEU A 64 10.61 -5.02 -7.64
C LEU A 64 9.64 -6.20 -7.81
N CYS A 65 9.69 -7.19 -6.92
CA CYS A 65 8.66 -8.23 -6.87
C CYS A 65 8.31 -8.53 -5.41
N TYR A 66 7.12 -9.07 -5.17
CA TYR A 66 6.74 -9.50 -3.83
C TYR A 66 7.73 -10.54 -3.29
N ASP A 67 7.94 -11.62 -4.02
CA ASP A 67 8.97 -12.63 -3.77
C ASP A 67 9.52 -13.21 -5.07
N GLU A 68 10.37 -14.23 -4.98
CA GLU A 68 10.84 -14.98 -6.14
C GLU A 68 9.68 -15.77 -6.74
N TRP A 69 9.23 -15.31 -7.91
CA TRP A 69 8.22 -15.99 -8.69
C TRP A 69 8.85 -17.19 -9.40
N ASN A 70 8.81 -18.36 -8.76
CA ASN A 70 9.01 -19.61 -9.46
C ASN A 70 7.78 -19.86 -10.34
N PHE A 71 7.77 -19.27 -11.53
CA PHE A 71 6.95 -19.75 -12.64
C PHE A 71 7.40 -21.17 -12.99
N GLN A 72 7.04 -22.15 -12.17
CA GLN A 72 6.88 -23.50 -12.66
C GLN A 72 5.87 -23.39 -13.81
N GLU A 73 6.21 -23.88 -14.99
CA GLU A 73 5.26 -24.00 -16.09
C GLU A 73 4.08 -24.83 -15.58
N VAL A 74 3.01 -24.16 -15.15
CA VAL A 74 1.75 -24.84 -14.89
C VAL A 74 1.21 -25.19 -16.27
N LYS A 75 1.55 -26.38 -16.76
CA LYS A 75 0.85 -27.02 -17.87
C LYS A 75 -0.60 -27.21 -17.42
N ARG A 76 -1.44 -26.21 -17.66
CA ARG A 76 -2.89 -26.44 -17.69
C ARG A 76 -3.11 -27.40 -18.85
N PHE A 77 -3.64 -28.58 -18.56
CA PHE A 77 -4.00 -29.57 -19.57
C PHE A 77 -4.78 -28.88 -20.69
N ASP A 78 -4.35 -29.11 -21.92
CA ASP A 78 -4.92 -28.55 -23.14
C ASP A 78 -6.41 -28.92 -23.20
N ALA A 79 -7.27 -28.00 -22.75
CA ALA A 79 -8.64 -27.97 -23.23
C ALA A 79 -8.57 -27.30 -24.60
N GLU A 80 -8.83 -28.09 -25.64
CA GLU A 80 -8.74 -27.77 -27.07
C GLU A 80 -9.73 -26.66 -27.53
N ALA A 81 -9.69 -25.49 -26.89
CA ALA A 81 -10.39 -24.28 -27.29
C ALA A 81 -9.49 -23.03 -27.28
N ASP A 82 -8.32 -23.07 -26.65
CA ASP A 82 -7.48 -21.88 -26.48
C ASP A 82 -6.13 -22.02 -27.19
N GLY A 83 -5.98 -21.40 -28.35
CA GLY A 83 -4.71 -21.23 -29.08
C GLY A 83 -3.72 -20.29 -28.38
N ASN A 84 -3.46 -20.50 -27.09
CA ASN A 84 -2.75 -19.57 -26.19
C ASN A 84 -1.37 -20.09 -25.73
N LEU A 85 -0.57 -20.67 -26.63
CA LEU A 85 0.79 -21.12 -26.28
C LEU A 85 1.85 -20.00 -26.21
N LEU A 86 1.53 -18.74 -26.52
CA LEU A 86 2.55 -17.73 -26.83
C LEU A 86 2.40 -16.38 -26.10
N ILE A 87 2.30 -16.31 -24.76
CA ILE A 87 2.43 -15.00 -24.07
C ILE A 87 3.16 -15.04 -22.72
N ASN A 88 3.51 -16.20 -22.17
CA ASN A 88 4.40 -16.24 -21.00
C ASN A 88 5.79 -15.62 -21.27
N ALA A 89 6.07 -15.23 -22.52
CA ALA A 89 7.28 -14.55 -22.96
C ALA A 89 7.17 -13.01 -23.09
N MET A 90 5.97 -12.41 -23.15
CA MET A 90 5.86 -11.00 -23.57
C MET A 90 6.23 -9.98 -22.47
N GLY A 91 6.43 -10.43 -21.22
CA GLY A 91 7.06 -9.64 -20.14
C GLY A 91 8.55 -9.95 -19.91
N LYS A 92 9.16 -10.86 -20.68
CA LYS A 92 10.51 -11.40 -20.40
C LYS A 92 11.66 -10.74 -21.17
N ALA A 93 11.42 -10.01 -22.25
CA ALA A 93 12.50 -9.49 -23.10
C ALA A 93 13.05 -8.14 -22.61
N GLY A 94 13.76 -8.14 -21.48
CA GLY A 94 14.59 -6.99 -21.06
C GLY A 94 14.86 -6.88 -19.57
N VAL A 95 13.91 -7.31 -18.74
CA VAL A 95 13.93 -7.07 -17.28
C VAL A 95 14.39 -8.29 -16.47
N THR A 96 14.44 -9.49 -17.08
CA THR A 96 14.77 -10.75 -16.38
C THR A 96 16.19 -10.83 -15.82
N ASN A 97 17.12 -10.02 -16.33
CA ASN A 97 18.53 -10.05 -15.92
C ASN A 97 18.85 -9.12 -14.74
N LEU A 98 17.91 -8.25 -14.35
CA LEU A 98 18.10 -7.41 -13.18
C LEU A 98 17.96 -8.23 -11.89
N PRO A 99 18.78 -7.96 -10.87
CA PRO A 99 18.64 -8.59 -9.56
C PRO A 99 17.27 -8.28 -8.96
N LEU A 100 16.73 -9.24 -8.21
CA LEU A 100 15.45 -9.09 -7.53
C LEU A 100 15.63 -8.31 -6.22
N PHE A 101 14.77 -7.33 -6.00
CA PHE A 101 14.51 -6.74 -4.70
C PHE A 101 13.15 -7.25 -4.18
N ALA A 102 13.19 -8.15 -3.20
CA ALA A 102 11.99 -8.76 -2.63
C ALA A 102 11.28 -7.82 -1.63
N LEU A 103 10.00 -7.54 -1.88
CA LEU A 103 9.17 -6.67 -1.03
C LEU A 103 8.55 -7.42 0.17
N LYS A 104 8.46 -8.75 0.09
CA LYS A 104 7.84 -9.62 1.12
C LYS A 104 8.32 -9.36 2.55
N PRO A 105 9.62 -9.17 2.85
CA PRO A 105 10.08 -8.86 4.21
C PRO A 105 9.50 -7.56 4.79
N TRP A 106 9.16 -6.60 3.93
CA TRP A 106 8.56 -5.32 4.32
C TRP A 106 7.04 -5.39 4.41
N VAL A 107 6.41 -6.28 3.61
CA VAL A 107 4.96 -6.45 3.54
C VAL A 107 4.43 -7.38 4.64
N LEU A 108 5.09 -8.51 4.91
CA LEU A 108 4.63 -9.51 5.89
C LEU A 108 4.39 -8.96 7.31
N PRO A 109 5.19 -8.02 7.84
CA PRO A 109 4.96 -7.45 9.17
C PRO A 109 3.57 -6.81 9.35
N THR A 110 2.93 -6.34 8.27
CA THR A 110 1.54 -5.83 8.32
C THR A 110 0.57 -6.89 8.84
N GLY A 111 0.84 -8.17 8.57
CA GLY A 111 0.04 -9.31 9.01
C GLY A 111 0.24 -9.73 10.47
N ASN A 112 1.27 -9.22 11.15
CA ASN A 112 1.63 -9.69 12.50
C ASN A 112 0.51 -9.54 13.53
N ALA A 113 -0.35 -8.54 13.38
CA ALA A 113 -1.50 -8.32 14.25
C ALA A 113 -2.53 -9.45 14.20
N PHE A 114 -2.55 -10.25 13.12
CA PHE A 114 -3.44 -11.40 12.95
C PHE A 114 -2.79 -12.72 13.42
N LEU A 115 -1.51 -12.70 13.76
CA LEU A 115 -0.78 -13.87 14.24
C LEU A 115 -0.84 -13.93 15.76
N LYS A 116 -1.63 -14.90 16.26
CA LYS A 116 -1.76 -15.18 17.70
C LYS A 116 -0.43 -15.58 18.33
N ASP A 117 0.29 -16.47 17.65
CA ASP A 117 1.61 -16.93 18.08
C ASP A 117 2.69 -15.88 17.73
N PRO A 118 3.35 -15.28 18.74
CA PRO A 118 4.42 -14.31 18.51
C PRO A 118 5.63 -14.89 17.76
N ALA A 119 5.91 -16.19 17.89
CA ALA A 119 7.05 -16.82 17.22
C ALA A 119 6.90 -16.87 15.69
N ARG A 120 5.66 -16.73 15.19
CA ARG A 120 5.36 -16.68 13.75
C ARG A 120 5.41 -15.26 13.18
N ARG A 121 5.57 -14.23 14.02
CA ARG A 121 5.62 -12.84 13.58
C ARG A 121 6.95 -12.56 12.89
N VAL A 122 6.89 -11.80 11.80
CA VAL A 122 8.06 -11.42 11.01
C VAL A 122 8.49 -10.01 11.40
N ASN A 123 9.76 -9.82 11.73
CA ASN A 123 10.29 -8.50 12.01
C ASN A 123 10.50 -7.72 10.72
N ARG A 124 10.12 -6.43 10.74
CA ARG A 124 10.50 -5.50 9.68
C ARG A 124 12.04 -5.40 9.63
N PRO A 125 12.65 -5.39 8.44
CA PRO A 125 14.07 -5.09 8.31
C PRO A 125 14.41 -3.75 8.97
N GLN A 126 15.52 -3.71 9.72
CA GLN A 126 15.90 -2.52 10.50
C GLN A 126 16.54 -1.43 9.64
N GLN A 127 17.16 -1.82 8.53
CA GLN A 127 17.82 -0.91 7.60
C GLN A 127 16.93 -0.72 6.37
N GLU A 128 16.56 0.52 6.10
CA GLU A 128 15.90 0.90 4.84
C GLU A 128 16.78 0.51 3.65
N PRO A 129 16.16 0.10 2.53
CA PRO A 129 16.94 -0.29 1.36
C PRO A 129 17.70 0.91 0.80
N THR A 130 18.92 0.68 0.33
CA THR A 130 19.71 1.69 -0.41
C THR A 130 19.21 1.90 -1.84
N LEU A 131 18.04 1.36 -2.17
CA LEU A 131 17.42 1.42 -3.47
C LEU A 131 16.73 2.77 -3.67
N THR A 132 17.07 3.46 -4.75
CA THR A 132 16.37 4.67 -5.18
C THR A 132 15.29 4.30 -6.19
N ILE A 133 14.02 4.48 -5.82
CA ILE A 133 12.86 4.32 -6.72
C ILE A 133 12.31 5.73 -6.97
N PRO A 134 12.44 6.29 -8.19
CA PRO A 134 11.98 7.66 -8.47
C PRO A 134 10.53 7.92 -8.04
N TYR A 135 9.64 6.98 -8.30
CA TYR A 135 8.21 7.10 -8.03
C TYR A 135 7.83 7.17 -6.54
N VAL A 136 8.77 7.04 -5.60
CA VAL A 136 8.48 7.19 -4.16
C VAL A 136 9.07 8.47 -3.58
N LEU A 137 9.84 9.23 -4.38
CA LEU A 137 10.51 10.44 -3.96
C LEU A 137 9.55 11.65 -3.96
N PRO A 138 9.66 12.55 -2.96
CA PRO A 138 8.91 13.80 -2.90
C PRO A 138 9.02 14.69 -4.12
N GLU A 139 10.22 14.77 -4.69
CA GLU A 139 10.62 15.65 -5.79
C GLU A 139 10.32 15.09 -7.18
N PHE A 140 9.86 13.83 -7.28
CA PHE A 140 9.52 13.24 -8.57
C PHE A 140 8.34 13.97 -9.22
N ASP A 141 8.54 14.39 -10.47
CA ASP A 141 7.51 15.03 -11.28
C ASP A 141 6.57 13.97 -11.89
N ASP A 142 5.37 13.89 -11.32
CA ASP A 142 4.28 13.02 -11.78
C ASP A 142 3.21 13.78 -12.58
N THR A 143 3.49 15.01 -13.05
CA THR A 143 2.51 15.81 -13.81
C THR A 143 2.08 15.15 -15.13
N HIS A 144 2.92 14.28 -15.69
CA HIS A 144 2.64 13.51 -16.89
C HIS A 144 1.80 12.25 -16.65
N TRP A 145 1.56 11.88 -15.38
CA TRP A 145 0.74 10.72 -15.04
C TRP A 145 -0.75 11.04 -15.14
N GLN A 146 -1.55 10.01 -15.44
CA GLN A 146 -3.01 10.13 -15.54
C GLN A 146 -3.58 10.60 -14.20
N LEU A 147 -4.45 11.63 -14.23
CA LEU A 147 -5.25 12.00 -13.06
C LEU A 147 -6.40 11.01 -12.95
N VAL A 148 -6.55 10.35 -11.81
CA VAL A 148 -7.63 9.40 -11.54
C VAL A 148 -8.26 9.65 -10.18
N ASP A 149 -9.55 9.38 -10.09
CA ASP A 149 -10.27 9.25 -8.83
C ASP A 149 -10.50 7.77 -8.54
N LEU A 150 -10.66 7.46 -7.26
CA LEU A 150 -10.83 6.10 -6.79
C LEU A 150 -12.31 5.81 -6.44
N PRO A 151 -12.80 4.59 -6.71
CA PRO A 151 -12.02 3.44 -7.13
C PRO A 151 -11.62 3.44 -8.60
N HIS A 152 -10.37 3.04 -8.86
CA HIS A 152 -9.82 2.94 -10.22
C HIS A 152 -9.43 1.50 -10.55
N ASP A 153 -9.67 1.12 -11.80
CA ASP A 153 -9.33 -0.15 -12.42
C ASP A 153 -8.79 0.18 -13.82
N TRP A 154 -7.50 -0.06 -14.04
CA TRP A 154 -6.86 0.29 -15.31
C TRP A 154 -7.21 -0.68 -16.44
N ALA A 155 -7.70 -1.88 -16.12
CA ALA A 155 -7.89 -2.93 -17.10
C ALA A 155 -9.18 -2.69 -17.88
N ILE A 156 -10.23 -2.21 -17.20
CA ILE A 156 -11.53 -1.93 -17.82
C ILE A 156 -11.50 -0.76 -18.82
N GLU A 157 -10.53 0.14 -18.69
CA GLU A 157 -10.32 1.26 -19.63
C GLU A 157 -9.62 0.81 -20.93
N GLY A 158 -8.97 -0.36 -20.93
CA GLY A 158 -8.22 -0.87 -22.06
C GLY A 158 -9.08 -1.64 -23.07
N PRO A 159 -8.60 -1.79 -24.33
CA PRO A 159 -9.25 -2.67 -25.28
C PRO A 159 -9.14 -4.14 -24.84
N PHE A 160 -10.08 -4.97 -25.30
CA PHE A 160 -9.95 -6.41 -25.15
C PHE A 160 -8.66 -6.92 -25.82
N ILE A 161 -7.96 -7.82 -25.13
CA ILE A 161 -6.75 -8.49 -25.64
C ILE A 161 -7.14 -9.77 -26.39
N LYS A 162 -6.55 -9.99 -27.56
CA LYS A 162 -6.84 -11.16 -28.41
C LYS A 162 -6.30 -12.46 -27.83
N SER A 163 -5.30 -12.36 -26.97
CA SER A 163 -4.51 -13.48 -26.49
C SER A 163 -4.26 -13.31 -24.99
N GLY A 164 -4.10 -14.41 -24.26
CA GLY A 164 -4.03 -14.41 -22.78
C GLY A 164 -5.24 -15.07 -22.13
N ASN A 165 -5.35 -15.00 -20.81
CA ASN A 165 -6.36 -15.77 -20.06
C ASN A 165 -7.79 -15.29 -20.36
N ALA A 166 -8.56 -16.13 -21.06
CA ALA A 166 -9.94 -15.84 -21.42
C ALA A 166 -10.85 -15.67 -20.19
N ALA A 167 -10.61 -16.46 -19.14
CA ALA A 167 -11.41 -16.43 -17.92
C ALA A 167 -11.29 -15.08 -17.18
N MET A 168 -10.21 -14.35 -17.40
CA MET A 168 -10.00 -13.00 -16.86
C MET A 168 -10.67 -11.90 -17.71
N GLY A 169 -11.69 -12.24 -18.49
CA GLY A 169 -12.49 -11.28 -19.26
C GLY A 169 -11.80 -10.71 -20.50
N ARG A 170 -10.65 -11.27 -20.92
CA ARG A 170 -9.83 -10.75 -22.03
C ARG A 170 -9.48 -9.27 -21.87
N LEU A 171 -9.23 -8.81 -20.64
CA LEU A 171 -8.78 -7.45 -20.34
C LEU A 171 -7.30 -7.42 -19.92
N PRO A 172 -6.57 -6.30 -20.12
CA PRO A 172 -5.15 -6.17 -19.82
C PRO A 172 -4.86 -6.00 -18.32
N THR A 173 -5.30 -6.96 -17.51
CA THR A 173 -5.23 -6.97 -16.05
C THR A 173 -3.81 -7.14 -15.52
N ALA A 174 -2.99 -7.92 -16.22
CA ALA A 174 -1.63 -8.24 -15.78
C ALA A 174 -0.68 -7.04 -15.94
N GLY A 175 0.32 -6.98 -15.08
CA GLY A 175 1.36 -5.97 -15.05
C GLY A 175 1.37 -5.15 -13.77
N VAL A 176 2.28 -4.18 -13.77
CA VAL A 176 2.51 -3.29 -12.64
C VAL A 176 1.73 -1.99 -12.84
N GLY A 177 1.19 -1.47 -11.74
CA GLY A 177 0.58 -0.16 -11.67
C GLY A 177 1.14 0.64 -10.50
N TRP A 178 1.27 1.94 -10.67
CA TRP A 178 1.68 2.86 -9.62
C TRP A 178 0.65 3.96 -9.43
N TYR A 179 0.34 4.23 -8.16
CA TYR A 179 -0.53 5.31 -7.72
C TYR A 179 0.25 6.25 -6.83
N ARG A 180 0.18 7.56 -7.07
CA ARG A 180 0.84 8.59 -6.26
C ARG A 180 -0.17 9.62 -5.76
N LYS A 181 -0.01 10.05 -4.51
CA LYS A 181 -0.85 11.06 -3.86
C LYS A 181 -0.03 11.98 -2.97
N LYS A 182 -0.22 13.30 -3.17
CA LYS A 182 0.16 14.32 -2.18
C LYS A 182 -0.90 14.36 -1.08
N LEU A 183 -0.44 14.25 0.17
CA LEU A 183 -1.26 14.26 1.37
C LEU A 183 -0.73 15.33 2.33
N PHE A 184 -1.47 16.41 2.48
CA PHE A 184 -1.18 17.42 3.50
C PHE A 184 -1.71 16.95 4.86
N LEU A 185 -0.86 17.04 5.89
CA LEU A 185 -1.24 16.76 7.27
C LEU A 185 -1.06 18.02 8.12
N PRO A 186 -2.14 18.64 8.63
CA PRO A 186 -2.05 19.90 9.37
C PRO A 186 -1.39 19.72 10.75
N SER A 187 -0.84 20.80 11.31
CA SER A 187 -0.13 20.76 12.60
C SER A 187 -0.97 20.27 13.78
N VAL A 188 -2.30 20.36 13.69
CA VAL A 188 -3.24 19.80 14.68
C VAL A 188 -3.15 18.26 14.80
N ASP A 189 -2.53 17.60 13.84
CA ASP A 189 -2.36 16.15 13.81
C ASP A 189 -1.09 15.64 14.49
N ALA A 190 -0.21 16.53 14.98
CA ALA A 190 1.12 16.18 15.52
C ALA A 190 1.12 15.08 16.60
N ALA A 191 0.07 15.01 17.43
CA ALA A 191 -0.05 14.04 18.51
C ALA A 191 -0.95 12.84 18.17
N LYS A 192 -1.36 12.67 16.91
CA LYS A 192 -2.27 11.61 16.46
C LYS A 192 -1.49 10.40 15.90
N LYS A 193 -2.15 9.25 15.88
CA LYS A 193 -1.71 8.10 15.07
C LYS A 193 -2.39 8.18 13.71
N ILE A 194 -1.62 8.02 12.65
CA ILE A 194 -2.09 8.22 11.28
C ILE A 194 -2.02 6.89 10.57
N TYR A 195 -3.14 6.41 10.05
CA TYR A 195 -3.22 5.15 9.31
C TYR A 195 -3.72 5.37 7.88
N LEU A 196 -3.09 4.71 6.92
CA LEU A 196 -3.70 4.50 5.60
C LEU A 196 -4.52 3.22 5.67
N GLU A 197 -5.78 3.26 5.27
CA GLU A 197 -6.63 2.06 5.14
C GLU A 197 -7.05 1.87 3.69
N PHE A 198 -7.03 0.61 3.28
CA PHE A 198 -7.34 0.17 1.93
C PHE A 198 -8.48 -0.82 2.03
N GLU A 199 -9.56 -0.61 1.28
CA GLU A 199 -10.72 -1.52 1.29
C GLU A 199 -10.48 -2.73 0.39
N GLY A 200 -9.60 -2.58 -0.62
CA GLY A 200 -9.13 -3.65 -1.49
C GLY A 200 -8.18 -3.12 -2.58
N VAL A 201 -7.15 -3.91 -2.89
CA VAL A 201 -6.07 -3.56 -3.84
C VAL A 201 -5.63 -4.81 -4.60
N MET A 202 -6.09 -4.99 -5.83
CA MET A 202 -5.62 -6.07 -6.70
C MET A 202 -4.31 -5.64 -7.37
N SER A 203 -3.15 -6.21 -7.04
CA SER A 203 -2.78 -7.18 -6.00
C SER A 203 -1.29 -6.98 -5.65
N TYR A 204 -0.76 -7.75 -4.68
CA TYR A 204 0.65 -7.63 -4.26
C TYR A 204 1.06 -6.19 -3.93
N ALA A 205 0.17 -5.48 -3.23
CA ALA A 205 0.34 -4.07 -2.95
C ALA A 205 1.55 -3.84 -2.03
N ALA A 206 2.38 -2.85 -2.38
CA ALA A 206 3.42 -2.30 -1.52
C ALA A 206 3.27 -0.77 -1.48
N VAL A 207 3.47 -0.18 -0.30
CA VAL A 207 3.17 1.23 -0.04
C VAL A 207 4.40 1.91 0.51
N TRP A 208 4.70 3.09 -0.03
CA TRP A 208 5.73 3.99 0.45
C TRP A 208 5.11 5.30 0.93
N VAL A 209 5.75 5.90 1.94
CA VAL A 209 5.48 7.27 2.39
C VAL A 209 6.81 8.01 2.49
N ASN A 210 6.94 9.12 1.76
CA ASN A 210 8.14 9.96 1.73
C ASN A 210 9.44 9.16 1.50
N GLY A 211 9.43 8.22 0.56
CA GLY A 211 10.60 7.38 0.27
C GLY A 211 10.68 6.08 1.08
N HIS A 212 9.99 5.96 2.21
CA HIS A 212 10.08 4.80 3.11
C HIS A 212 9.02 3.76 2.80
N ILE A 213 9.41 2.49 2.63
CA ILE A 213 8.44 1.40 2.41
C ILE A 213 7.67 1.13 3.70
N VAL A 214 6.39 1.45 3.82
CA VAL A 214 5.67 1.31 5.10
C VAL A 214 5.14 -0.12 5.29
N GLY A 215 4.81 -0.80 4.20
CA GLY A 215 4.31 -2.17 4.23
C GLY A 215 3.45 -2.47 3.01
N GLY A 216 2.49 -3.38 3.15
CA GLY A 216 1.57 -3.69 2.06
C GLY A 216 0.64 -4.85 2.39
N TRP A 217 0.03 -5.42 1.34
CA TRP A 217 -0.80 -6.62 1.49
C TRP A 217 -0.92 -7.38 0.16
N PRO A 218 -0.66 -8.70 0.14
CA PRO A 218 -0.65 -9.45 -1.12
C PRO A 218 -2.05 -9.72 -1.68
N TYR A 219 -3.03 -9.98 -0.82
CA TYR A 219 -4.36 -10.44 -1.24
C TYR A 219 -5.32 -9.29 -1.53
N GLY A 220 -5.79 -9.14 -2.77
CA GLY A 220 -6.45 -7.89 -3.16
C GLY A 220 -7.90 -7.68 -2.76
N TYR A 221 -8.56 -8.68 -2.15
CA TYR A 221 -9.95 -8.59 -1.69
C TYR A 221 -10.10 -8.38 -0.18
N ALA A 222 -9.01 -8.14 0.55
CA ALA A 222 -9.05 -7.85 1.98
C ALA A 222 -8.95 -6.35 2.25
N THR A 223 -9.61 -5.91 3.33
CA THR A 223 -9.34 -4.60 3.94
C THR A 223 -8.14 -4.70 4.88
N TRP A 224 -7.22 -3.74 4.78
CA TRP A 224 -6.01 -3.68 5.59
C TRP A 224 -5.59 -2.23 5.82
N ARG A 225 -4.70 -2.01 6.80
CA ARG A 225 -4.20 -0.68 7.14
C ARG A 225 -2.72 -0.68 7.52
N LEU A 226 -2.08 0.47 7.36
CA LEU A 226 -0.68 0.72 7.72
C LEU A 226 -0.57 1.89 8.70
N ASP A 227 0.20 1.76 9.78
CA ASP A 227 0.58 2.90 10.63
C ASP A 227 1.65 3.71 9.90
N ILE A 228 1.28 4.89 9.38
CA ILE A 228 2.19 5.80 8.66
C ILE A 228 2.76 6.88 9.57
N THR A 229 2.36 6.94 10.85
CA THR A 229 2.81 7.97 11.80
C THR A 229 4.34 8.17 11.81
N PRO A 230 5.18 7.12 11.78
CA PRO A 230 6.64 7.30 11.80
C PRO A 230 7.23 7.91 10.53
N PHE A 231 6.47 7.96 9.43
CA PHE A 231 6.99 8.26 8.09
C PHE A 231 6.48 9.59 7.53
N VAL A 232 5.53 10.22 8.23
CA VAL A 232 4.92 11.48 7.80
C VAL A 232 5.56 12.70 8.47
N LYS A 233 5.51 13.81 7.75
CA LYS A 233 5.92 15.14 8.18
C LYS A 233 4.67 15.99 8.41
N ILE A 234 4.49 16.40 9.65
CA ILE A 234 3.34 17.21 10.07
C ILE A 234 3.56 18.67 9.67
N GLY A 235 2.49 19.35 9.25
CA GLY A 235 2.51 20.72 8.75
C GLY A 235 3.04 20.84 7.32
N SER A 236 3.12 19.74 6.57
CA SER A 236 3.68 19.71 5.22
C SER A 236 3.02 18.64 4.35
N ASP A 237 3.29 18.72 3.04
CA ASP A 237 2.90 17.68 2.10
C ASP A 237 3.73 16.40 2.28
N ASN A 238 3.05 15.27 2.17
CA ASN A 238 3.62 13.93 2.20
C ASN A 238 3.32 13.23 0.88
N ILE A 239 4.26 12.46 0.35
CA ILE A 239 4.00 11.61 -0.81
C ILE A 239 3.67 10.21 -0.34
N VAL A 240 2.47 9.75 -0.72
CA VAL A 240 2.09 8.35 -0.68
C VAL A 240 2.27 7.77 -2.08
N ALA A 241 3.00 6.67 -2.19
CA ALA A 241 3.13 5.92 -3.43
C ALA A 241 2.70 4.46 -3.18
N VAL A 242 1.86 3.91 -4.06
CA VAL A 242 1.36 2.54 -3.97
C VAL A 242 1.69 1.83 -5.27
N ARG A 243 2.51 0.78 -5.16
CA ARG A 243 2.78 -0.15 -6.24
C ARG A 243 1.83 -1.33 -6.12
N VAL A 244 1.25 -1.74 -7.23
CA VAL A 244 0.48 -2.97 -7.37
C VAL A 244 1.07 -3.79 -8.50
N ASP A 245 0.99 -5.10 -8.38
CA ASP A 245 1.63 -6.03 -9.29
C ASP A 245 0.68 -7.18 -9.55
N ASN A 246 -0.05 -7.10 -10.67
CA ASN A 246 -1.01 -8.12 -11.05
C ASN A 246 -0.33 -9.14 -11.95
N PRO A 247 -0.16 -10.37 -11.47
CA PRO A 247 0.51 -11.38 -12.27
C PRO A 247 -0.40 -11.94 -13.36
N PRO A 248 0.18 -12.48 -14.46
CA PRO A 248 -0.61 -13.23 -15.43
C PRO A 248 -1.22 -14.47 -14.76
N ASP A 249 -2.38 -14.89 -15.25
CA ASP A 249 -3.09 -16.09 -14.78
C ASP A 249 -3.40 -16.12 -13.27
N SER A 250 -3.42 -14.96 -12.63
CA SER A 250 -3.63 -14.81 -11.18
C SER A 250 -5.07 -15.03 -10.72
N SER A 251 -6.03 -15.18 -11.65
CA SER A 251 -7.44 -15.36 -11.34
C SER A 251 -8.16 -16.31 -12.31
N ARG A 252 -9.28 -16.87 -11.85
CA ARG A 252 -10.24 -17.66 -12.67
C ARG A 252 -11.40 -16.83 -13.20
N TRP A 253 -11.46 -15.55 -12.86
CA TRP A 253 -12.44 -14.56 -13.31
C TRP A 253 -11.75 -13.19 -13.48
N TYR A 254 -12.43 -12.23 -14.10
CA TYR A 254 -11.94 -10.85 -14.13
C TYR A 254 -11.78 -10.31 -12.69
N PRO A 255 -10.56 -9.99 -12.22
CA PRO A 255 -10.31 -9.70 -10.81
C PRO A 255 -10.91 -8.38 -10.30
N GLY A 256 -11.49 -7.58 -11.19
CA GLY A 256 -12.30 -6.40 -10.86
C GLY A 256 -11.55 -5.10 -10.88
#